data_AF-A0A645FU26-F1
#
_entry.id   AF-A0A645FU26-F1
#
_cell.length_a   1.000
_cell.length_b   1.000
_cell.length_c   1.000
_cell.angle_alpha   90.00
_cell.angle_beta   90.00
_cell.angle_gamma   90.00
#
_symmetry.space_group_name_H-M   'P 1'
#
loop_
_entity.id
_entity.type
_entity.pdbx_description
1 polymer ?
#
loop_
_entity_poly.entity_id
_entity_poly.type
_entity_poly.pdbx_seq_one_letter_code
_entity_poly.pdbx_strand_id
1 'polypeptide(L)'
;MEIRKCLPDAIIYVQGTLPVTREAEKRTDAIYDNNIASDYRRQTIELCGELKGQNIYYLDIPSIFIAEDGYMSDGVSFDGVHPVKKYVEIWREYLKTHAVINEASGN
;
A
#
# COMPACT_ATOMS: atom_id res chain seq x y z
N MET A 1 -4.71 12.80 -16.25
CA MET A 1 -5.07 11.65 -15.39
C MET A 1 -6.57 11.40 -15.52
N GLU A 2 -7.00 10.29 -16.11
CA GLU A 2 -8.42 10.04 -16.47
C GLU A 2 -9.39 10.14 -15.28
N ILE A 3 -8.95 9.74 -14.08
CA ILE A 3 -9.75 9.87 -12.84
C ILE A 3 -10.15 11.33 -12.57
N ARG A 4 -9.24 12.30 -12.77
CA ARG A 4 -9.51 13.73 -12.53
C ARG A 4 -10.46 14.34 -13.53
N LYS A 5 -10.57 13.78 -14.74
CA LYS A 5 -11.55 14.24 -15.74
C LYS A 5 -12.97 13.87 -15.32
N CYS A 6 -13.16 12.67 -14.77
CA CYS A 6 -14.47 12.18 -14.37
C CYS A 6 -14.86 12.59 -12.94
N LEU A 7 -13.90 12.71 -12.04
CA LEU A 7 -14.09 12.99 -10.62
C LEU A 7 -13.07 14.06 -10.15
N PRO A 8 -13.27 15.34 -10.54
CA PRO A 8 -12.29 16.40 -10.28
C PRO A 8 -11.97 16.57 -8.79
N ASP A 9 -12.98 16.41 -7.93
CA ASP A 9 -12.87 16.64 -6.48
C ASP A 9 -12.53 15.37 -5.67
N ALA A 10 -12.32 14.23 -6.32
CA ALA A 10 -12.03 12.98 -5.61
C ALA A 10 -10.74 13.09 -4.77
N ILE A 11 -10.78 12.56 -3.55
CA ILE A 11 -9.56 12.26 -2.82
C ILE A 11 -9.04 10.90 -3.29
N ILE A 12 -7.75 10.84 -3.63
CA ILE A 12 -7.10 9.63 -4.12
C ILE A 12 -6.08 9.17 -3.09
N TYR A 13 -6.25 7.94 -2.62
CA TYR A 13 -5.30 7.25 -1.75
C TYR A 13 -4.49 6.24 -2.56
N VAL A 14 -3.19 6.46 -2.66
CA VAL A 14 -2.27 5.51 -3.28
C VAL A 14 -1.63 4.68 -2.17
N GLN A 15 -1.88 3.38 -2.18
CA GLN A 15 -1.38 2.47 -1.15
C GLN A 15 -0.04 1.87 -1.59
N GLY A 16 0.92 1.81 -0.66
CA GLY A 16 2.21 1.19 -0.94
C GLY A 16 2.13 -0.28 -1.32
N THR A 17 2.92 -0.69 -2.32
CA THR A 17 3.02 -2.10 -2.74
C THR A 17 3.54 -2.98 -1.61
N LEU A 18 2.79 -4.04 -1.28
CA LEU A 18 3.16 -4.97 -0.21
C LEU A 18 4.44 -5.75 -0.56
N PRO A 19 5.29 -6.07 0.44
CA PRO A 19 6.32 -7.09 0.27
C PRO A 19 5.68 -8.48 0.23
N VAL A 20 6.39 -9.45 -0.33
CA VAL A 20 6.10 -10.89 -0.17
C VAL A 20 7.05 -11.52 0.84
N THR A 21 6.74 -12.72 1.30
CA THR A 21 7.68 -13.52 2.12
C THR A 21 8.91 -13.95 1.30
N ARG A 22 9.99 -14.29 1.99
CA ARG A 22 11.24 -14.76 1.36
C ARG A 22 11.02 -16.04 0.57
N GLU A 23 10.14 -16.91 1.05
CA GLU A 23 9.78 -18.18 0.44
C GLU A 23 9.01 -17.95 -0.86
N ALA A 24 8.12 -16.95 -0.91
CA ALA A 24 7.37 -16.60 -2.10
C ALA A 24 8.27 -15.99 -3.20
N GLU A 25 9.21 -15.13 -2.84
CA GLU A 25 10.20 -14.56 -3.77
C GLU A 25 11.13 -15.62 -4.38
N LYS A 26 11.46 -16.67 -3.61
CA LYS A 26 12.40 -17.73 -4.04
C LYS A 26 11.76 -18.90 -4.80
N ARG A 27 10.45 -18.88 -5.07
CA ARG A 27 9.81 -19.96 -5.84
C ARG A 27 10.39 -20.00 -7.25
N THR A 28 10.49 -21.20 -7.83
CA THR A 28 11.05 -21.38 -9.18
C THR A 28 10.26 -20.63 -10.26
N ASP A 29 8.96 -20.45 -10.03
CA ASP A 29 8.02 -19.71 -10.88
C ASP A 29 7.66 -18.32 -10.30
N ALA A 30 8.44 -17.82 -9.33
CA ALA A 30 8.18 -16.52 -8.72
C ALA A 30 8.24 -15.40 -9.78
N ILE A 31 7.23 -14.55 -9.75
CA ILE A 31 7.18 -13.28 -10.50
C ILE A 31 7.34 -12.08 -9.57
N TYR A 32 7.65 -12.32 -8.30
CA TYR A 32 7.73 -11.33 -7.24
C TYR A 32 9.18 -11.01 -6.92
N ASP A 33 9.48 -9.73 -6.72
CA ASP A 33 10.79 -9.24 -6.30
C ASP A 33 10.57 -8.06 -5.33
N ASN A 34 11.01 -8.22 -4.08
CA ASN A 34 10.83 -7.23 -3.03
C ASN A 34 11.72 -5.99 -3.24
N ASN A 35 12.83 -6.08 -3.97
CA ASN A 35 13.62 -4.91 -4.34
C ASN A 35 12.84 -4.06 -5.34
N ILE A 36 12.23 -4.69 -6.35
CA ILE A 36 11.36 -3.98 -7.32
C ILE A 36 10.15 -3.37 -6.60
N ALA A 37 9.51 -4.12 -5.70
CA ALA A 37 8.41 -3.60 -4.89
C ALA A 37 8.85 -2.38 -4.04
N SER A 38 10.07 -2.42 -3.50
CA SER A 38 10.64 -1.31 -2.73
C SER A 38 10.93 -0.08 -3.58
N ASP A 39 11.48 -0.28 -4.78
CA ASP A 39 11.70 0.81 -5.72
C ASP A 39 10.38 1.46 -6.16
N TYR A 40 9.35 0.66 -6.43
CA TYR A 40 8.02 1.20 -6.73
C TYR A 40 7.42 1.97 -5.56
N ARG A 41 7.60 1.51 -4.32
CA ARG A 41 7.17 2.27 -3.14
C ARG A 41 7.86 3.62 -3.06
N ARG A 42 9.18 3.66 -3.20
CA ARG A 42 9.96 4.91 -3.19
C ARG A 42 9.50 5.87 -4.28
N GLN A 43 9.39 5.40 -5.52
CA GLN A 43 8.94 6.22 -6.65
C GLN A 43 7.50 6.72 -6.46
N THR A 44 6.63 5.90 -5.88
CA THR A 44 5.25 6.30 -5.61
C THR A 44 5.17 7.38 -4.54
N ILE A 45 6.00 7.31 -3.49
CA ILE A 45 6.11 8.35 -2.45
C ILE A 45 6.61 9.66 -3.08
N GLU A 46 7.66 9.60 -3.89
CA GLU A 46 8.21 10.76 -4.62
C GLU A 46 7.13 11.41 -5.48
N LEU A 47 6.43 10.61 -6.30
CA LEU A 47 5.33 11.08 -7.15
C LEU A 47 4.19 11.71 -6.34
N CYS A 48 3.76 11.09 -5.22
CA CYS A 48 2.74 11.68 -4.36
C CYS A 48 3.21 13.01 -3.73
N GLY A 49 4.51 13.13 -3.45
CA GLY A 49 5.15 14.37 -2.98
C GLY A 49 5.10 15.49 -4.03
N GLU A 50 5.41 15.16 -5.29
CA GLU A 50 5.31 16.09 -6.42
C GLU A 50 3.86 16.55 -6.67
N LEU A 51 2.88 15.67 -6.39
CA LEU A 51 1.46 15.92 -6.56
C LEU A 51 0.78 16.53 -5.31
N LYS A 52 1.55 16.96 -4.32
CA LYS A 52 1.03 17.56 -3.08
C LYS A 52 0.11 18.74 -3.40
N GLY A 53 -1.02 18.81 -2.69
CA GLY A 53 -2.06 19.83 -2.90
C GLY A 53 -3.12 19.45 -3.94
N GLN A 54 -2.98 18.32 -4.64
CA GLN A 54 -3.95 17.83 -5.61
C GLN A 54 -4.89 16.77 -5.03
N ASN A 55 -5.14 16.73 -3.71
CA ASN A 55 -5.93 15.70 -3.03
C ASN A 55 -5.47 14.25 -3.35
N ILE A 56 -4.17 14.04 -3.44
CA ILE A 56 -3.53 12.73 -3.61
C ILE A 56 -2.65 12.48 -2.39
N TYR A 57 -2.81 11.33 -1.77
CA TYR A 57 -2.13 10.97 -0.53
C TYR A 57 -1.58 9.56 -0.62
N TYR A 58 -0.32 9.39 -0.19
CA TYR A 58 0.28 8.09 -0.04
C TYR A 58 -0.10 7.49 1.32
N LEU A 59 -0.48 6.21 1.33
CA LEU A 59 -0.68 5.42 2.55
C LEU A 59 0.38 4.34 2.63
N ASP A 60 1.20 4.40 3.68
CA ASP A 60 2.25 3.42 3.97
C ASP A 60 1.68 2.15 4.61
N ILE A 61 0.83 1.46 3.86
CA ILE A 61 0.32 0.13 4.19
C ILE A 61 1.44 -0.89 4.48
N PRO A 62 2.56 -0.95 3.71
CA PRO A 62 3.66 -1.87 3.96
C PRO A 62 4.20 -1.85 5.40
N SER A 63 4.16 -0.71 6.09
CA SER A 63 4.58 -0.58 7.50
C SER A 63 3.89 -1.54 8.47
N ILE A 64 2.70 -2.05 8.11
CA ILE A 64 1.94 -3.03 8.90
C ILE A 64 2.49 -4.45 8.73
N PHE A 65 3.16 -4.72 7.62
CA PHE A 65 3.47 -6.06 7.13
C PHE A 65 4.97 -6.36 7.09
N ILE A 66 5.81 -5.34 6.92
CA ILE A 66 7.24 -5.51 6.65
C ILE A 66 8.01 -5.75 7.96
N ALA A 67 8.90 -6.74 7.96
CA ALA A 67 9.88 -6.95 9.00
C ALA A 67 11.14 -6.09 8.76
N GLU A 68 12.07 -6.08 9.71
CA GLU A 68 13.33 -5.32 9.59
C GLU A 68 14.18 -5.72 8.38
N ASP A 69 14.03 -6.95 7.88
CA ASP A 69 14.77 -7.48 6.73
C ASP A 69 14.15 -7.11 5.37
N GLY A 70 13.05 -6.36 5.36
CA GLY A 70 12.37 -5.90 4.14
C GLY A 70 11.37 -6.90 3.55
N TYR A 71 11.18 -8.06 4.17
CA TYR A 71 10.21 -9.07 3.75
C TYR A 71 8.90 -8.95 4.52
N MET A 72 7.85 -9.61 4.02
CA MET A 72 6.62 -9.79 4.78
C MET A 72 6.89 -10.62 6.04
N SER A 73 6.40 -10.15 7.19
CA SER A 73 6.55 -10.79 8.49
C SER A 73 5.87 -12.16 8.56
N ASP A 74 6.43 -13.05 9.38
CA ASP A 74 5.89 -14.40 9.59
C ASP A 74 4.44 -14.38 10.10
N GLY A 75 3.64 -15.33 9.60
CA GLY A 75 2.23 -15.48 10.00
C GLY A 75 1.29 -14.41 9.44
N VAL A 76 1.79 -13.43 8.69
CA VAL A 76 0.96 -12.48 7.92
C VAL A 76 0.21 -13.18 6.82
N SER A 77 0.83 -14.16 6.15
CA SER A 77 0.28 -14.84 4.99
C SER A 77 0.51 -16.35 5.07
N PHE A 78 -0.41 -17.13 4.50
CA PHE A 78 -0.25 -18.58 4.33
C PHE A 78 0.52 -18.93 3.05
N ASP A 79 0.31 -18.19 1.97
CA ASP A 79 0.93 -18.43 0.67
C ASP A 79 2.09 -17.46 0.40
N GLY A 80 2.44 -16.64 1.38
CA GLY A 80 3.53 -15.69 1.32
C GLY A 80 3.23 -14.43 0.51
N VAL A 81 2.01 -14.25 0.03
CA VAL A 81 1.58 -13.11 -0.81
C VAL A 81 0.31 -12.46 -0.23
N HIS A 82 -0.70 -13.24 0.10
CA HIS A 82 -2.00 -12.73 0.52
C HIS A 82 -2.11 -12.68 2.05
N PRO A 83 -2.37 -11.51 2.67
CA PRO A 83 -2.57 -11.43 4.10
C PRO A 83 -3.76 -12.25 4.59
N VAL A 84 -3.60 -12.92 5.74
CA VAL A 84 -4.68 -13.63 6.41
C VAL A 84 -5.67 -12.65 7.03
N LYS A 85 -6.88 -13.13 7.34
CA LYS A 85 -7.99 -12.33 7.88
C LYS A 85 -7.58 -11.36 9.00
N LYS A 86 -6.80 -11.84 9.98
CA LYS A 86 -6.30 -11.01 11.10
C LYS A 86 -5.61 -9.75 10.61
N TYR A 87 -4.74 -9.86 9.61
CA TYR A 87 -3.97 -8.72 9.11
C TYR A 87 -4.75 -7.88 8.10
N VAL A 88 -5.72 -8.45 7.40
CA VAL A 88 -6.71 -7.67 6.62
C VAL A 88 -7.53 -6.75 7.55
N GLU A 89 -7.90 -7.23 8.74
CA GLU A 89 -8.58 -6.40 9.74
C GLU A 89 -7.71 -5.26 10.26
N ILE A 90 -6.41 -5.52 10.51
CA ILE A 90 -5.45 -4.47 10.89
C ILE A 90 -5.29 -3.43 9.78
N TRP A 91 -5.15 -3.86 8.53
CA TRP A 91 -5.09 -2.97 7.37
C TRP A 91 -6.37 -2.11 7.26
N ARG A 92 -7.55 -2.72 7.43
CA ARG A 92 -8.82 -1.97 7.46
C ARG A 92 -8.83 -0.89 8.53
N GLU A 93 -8.38 -1.19 9.75
CA GLU A 93 -8.33 -0.19 10.82
C GLU A 93 -7.31 0.90 10.52
N TYR A 94 -6.15 0.56 9.95
CA TYR A 94 -5.18 1.54 9.49
C TYR A 94 -5.80 2.53 8.50
N LEU A 95 -6.55 2.05 7.51
CA LEU A 95 -7.21 2.92 6.52
C LEU A 95 -8.17 3.90 7.19
N LYS A 96 -8.92 3.46 8.21
CA LYS A 96 -9.87 4.31 8.94
C LYS A 96 -9.19 5.41 9.73
N THR A 97 -7.96 5.21 10.19
CA THR A 97 -7.24 6.19 11.03
C THR A 97 -6.25 7.06 10.26
N HIS A 98 -5.90 6.70 9.02
CA HIS A 98 -4.88 7.40 8.22
C HIS A 98 -5.42 8.04 6.93
N ALA A 99 -6.69 7.79 6.57
CA ALA A 99 -7.33 8.52 5.48
C ALA A 99 -7.77 9.92 5.94
N VAL A 100 -7.45 10.94 5.15
CA VAL A 100 -7.99 12.29 5.30
C VAL A 100 -9.48 12.29 4.92
N ILE A 101 -10.33 12.85 5.76
CA ILE A 101 -11.75 12.98 5.43
C ILE A 101 -11.95 14.42 4.95
N ASN A 102 -12.47 14.60 3.73
CA ASN A 102 -12.96 15.91 3.33
C ASN A 102 -14.32 16.13 4.02
N GLU A 103 -14.42 17.13 4.89
CA GLU A 103 -15.61 17.37 5.72
C GLU A 103 -16.89 17.61 4.89
N ALA A 104 -16.77 17.91 3.59
CA ALA A 104 -17.90 18.03 2.67
C ALA A 104 -18.72 16.75 2.45
N SER A 105 -18.28 15.60 2.97
CA SER A 105 -18.96 14.29 2.78
C SER A 105 -19.77 13.80 3.98
N GLY A 106 -19.80 14.57 5.08
CA GLY A 106 -20.52 14.22 6.31
C GLY A 106 -21.82 15.02 6.45
N ASN A 107 -22.86 14.65 5.72
CA ASN A 107 -24.25 15.04 5.99
C ASN A 107 -25.03 13.82 6.48
#